data_AF-A0A9J7LNY3-F1
#
_entry.id   AF-A0A9J7LNY3-F1
#
_cell.length_a   1.000
_cell.length_b   1.000
_cell.length_c   1.000
_cell.angle_alpha   90.00
_cell.angle_beta   90.00
_cell.angle_gamma   90.00
#
_symmetry.space_group_name_H-M   'P 1'
#
loop_
_entity.id
_entity.type
_entity.pdbx_description
1 polymer ?
#
loop_
_entity_poly.entity_id
_entity_poly.type
_entity_poly.pdbx_seq_one_letter_code
_entity_poly.pdbx_strand_id
1 'polypeptide(L)'
;MELGNIVKVSVRTLDLDSSPIQVSVKEESTAGEVLQKVSKVLGIHPENLPLFCLFECIEAPINRLRDQDIVPFTTGLTIQKWCFEPVKEEQVLSRNVDTAAIQLLFLQAQADVREGKLHPNPEQRSKLEEYCDPSFPLHGRYVQLCQTLEDYSSVRFRDVIVERDVCLDNLKVPVGTIVELNVTLSGLRLVIGTATLSIVWSRITSWTNVKEGIHIQYEVYSPDTGSRDILALQTIQAPYLLATTMEIIAALQKEQCGPAFHTSQVHREEEGTITHWDNVLFQK
;
A
#
# COMPACT_ATOMS: atom_id res chain seq x y z
N MET A 1 10.36 36.64 17.06
CA MET A 1 9.75 35.31 17.27
C MET A 1 8.45 35.33 16.51
N GLU A 2 8.46 34.83 15.28
CA GLU A 2 7.22 34.68 14.50
C GLU A 2 6.47 33.48 15.08
N LEU A 3 5.26 33.73 15.59
CA LEU A 3 4.31 32.67 15.87
C LEU A 3 3.90 32.11 14.51
N GLY A 4 4.49 30.97 14.12
CA GLY A 4 4.13 30.28 12.88
C GLY A 4 2.60 30.09 12.81
N ASN A 5 2.03 30.31 11.63
CA ASN A 5 0.59 30.21 11.43
C ASN A 5 0.11 28.81 11.82
N ILE A 6 -0.88 28.75 12.71
CA ILE A 6 -1.52 27.49 13.11
C ILE A 6 -2.69 27.24 12.17
N VAL A 7 -2.69 26.08 11.53
CA VAL A 7 -3.72 25.62 10.60
C VAL A 7 -4.42 24.37 11.14
N LYS A 8 -5.67 24.16 10.74
CA LYS A 8 -6.43 22.95 11.06
C LYS A 8 -6.34 21.98 9.90
N VAL A 9 -5.92 20.75 10.20
CA VAL A 9 -5.86 19.64 9.26
C VAL A 9 -6.97 18.66 9.59
N SER A 10 -7.66 18.22 8.54
CA SER A 10 -8.76 17.25 8.60
C SER A 10 -8.29 15.91 8.06
N VAL A 11 -8.29 14.87 8.89
CA VAL A 11 -7.90 13.51 8.51
C VAL A 11 -9.10 12.58 8.68
N ARG A 12 -9.42 11.79 7.66
CA ARG A 12 -10.51 10.81 7.69
C ARG A 12 -10.00 9.39 7.93
N THR A 13 -10.85 8.54 8.46
CA THR A 13 -10.69 7.09 8.43
C THR A 13 -11.50 6.52 7.26
N LEU A 14 -11.49 5.21 7.07
CA LEU A 14 -12.36 4.52 6.10
C LEU A 14 -13.80 4.30 6.61
N ASP A 15 -14.11 4.81 7.81
CA ASP A 15 -15.48 4.96 8.27
C ASP A 15 -16.10 6.21 7.63
N LEU A 16 -16.86 6.00 6.56
CA LEU A 16 -17.43 7.07 5.74
C LEU A 16 -18.49 7.89 6.49
N ASP A 17 -19.11 7.31 7.52
CA ASP A 17 -20.14 7.95 8.33
C ASP A 17 -19.53 8.76 9.49
N SER A 18 -18.25 8.53 9.79
CA SER A 18 -17.54 9.24 10.85
C SER A 18 -17.18 10.68 10.48
N SER A 19 -17.21 11.56 11.47
CA SER A 19 -16.69 12.92 11.31
C SER A 19 -15.16 12.90 11.17
N PRO A 20 -14.58 13.74 10.31
CA PRO A 20 -13.13 13.83 10.18
C PRO A 20 -12.45 14.23 11.50
N ILE A 21 -11.28 13.65 11.75
CA ILE A 21 -10.41 13.97 12.86
C ILE A 21 -9.74 15.32 12.58
N GLN A 22 -9.97 16.29 13.45
CA GLN A 22 -9.41 17.64 13.32
C GLN A 22 -8.21 17.80 14.25
N VAL A 23 -7.05 18.17 13.69
CA VAL A 23 -5.84 18.47 14.47
C VAL A 23 -5.29 19.85 14.10
N SER A 24 -4.81 20.59 15.10
CA SER A 24 -4.16 21.90 14.88
C SER A 24 -2.65 21.73 14.79
N VAL A 25 -2.05 22.18 13.70
CA VAL A 25 -0.62 22.03 13.37
C VAL A 25 -0.04 23.33 12.82
N LYS A 26 1.28 23.40 12.71
CA LYS A 26 1.92 24.53 12.02
C LYS A 26 1.80 24.34 10.51
N GLU A 27 1.88 25.42 9.76
CA GLU A 27 1.83 25.40 8.29
C GLU A 27 2.99 24.56 7.68
N GLU A 28 4.16 24.52 8.32
CA GLU A 28 5.25 23.63 7.90
C GLU A 28 5.29 22.25 8.59
N SER A 29 4.19 21.81 9.22
CA SER A 29 4.19 20.50 9.91
C SER A 29 4.31 19.33 8.94
N THR A 30 5.12 18.35 9.33
CA THR A 30 5.35 17.14 8.55
C THR A 30 4.22 16.12 8.73
N ALA A 31 4.11 15.17 7.81
CA ALA A 31 3.12 14.09 7.89
C ALA A 31 3.29 13.25 9.16
N GLY A 32 4.53 13.02 9.62
CA GLY A 32 4.80 12.33 10.87
C GLY A 32 4.26 13.08 12.10
N GLU A 33 4.40 14.41 12.13
CA GLU A 33 3.83 15.24 13.21
C GLU A 33 2.29 15.20 13.22
N VAL A 34 1.68 15.28 12.03
CA VAL A 34 0.23 15.17 11.88
C VAL A 34 -0.24 13.79 12.33
N LEU A 35 0.41 12.73 11.86
CA LEU A 35 0.09 11.33 12.21
C LEU A 35 0.19 11.09 13.72
N GLN A 36 1.21 11.63 14.38
CA GLN A 36 1.34 11.56 15.84
C GLN A 36 0.23 12.29 16.60
N LYS A 37 -0.29 13.40 16.07
CA LYS A 37 -1.42 14.12 16.70
C LYS A 37 -2.73 13.37 16.46
N VAL A 38 -2.96 12.88 15.25
CA VAL A 38 -4.14 12.06 14.90
C VAL A 38 -4.18 10.80 15.76
N SER A 39 -3.05 10.11 15.92
CA SER A 39 -2.98 8.89 16.72
C SER A 39 -3.29 9.12 18.19
N LYS A 40 -2.86 10.25 18.76
CA LYS A 40 -3.24 10.66 20.13
C LYS A 40 -4.74 10.93 20.27
N VAL A 41 -5.36 11.56 19.27
CA VAL A 41 -6.82 11.80 19.28
C VAL A 41 -7.59 10.49 19.18
N LEU A 42 -7.11 9.55 18.36
CA LEU A 42 -7.70 8.21 18.21
C LEU A 42 -7.42 7.28 19.40
N GLY A 43 -6.39 7.56 20.20
CA GLY A 43 -5.96 6.68 21.30
C GLY A 43 -5.13 5.49 20.86
N ILE A 44 -4.47 5.56 19.69
CA ILE A 44 -3.57 4.52 19.21
C ILE A 44 -2.29 4.52 20.05
N HIS A 45 -1.88 3.33 20.52
CA HIS A 45 -0.66 3.19 21.29
C HIS A 45 0.57 3.46 20.40
N PRO A 46 1.60 4.20 20.88
CA PRO A 46 2.76 4.56 20.06
C PRO A 46 3.50 3.36 19.44
N GLU A 47 3.46 2.19 20.09
CA GLU A 47 4.08 0.96 19.58
C GLU A 47 3.44 0.45 18.27
N ASN A 48 2.15 0.76 18.05
CA ASN A 48 1.36 0.31 16.91
C ASN A 48 1.24 1.39 15.82
N LEU A 49 1.68 2.61 16.09
CA LEU A 49 1.68 3.70 15.12
C LEU A 49 2.38 3.36 13.79
N PRO A 50 3.50 2.60 13.78
CA PRO A 50 4.16 2.20 12.53
C PRO A 50 3.32 1.32 11.59
N LEU A 51 2.16 0.82 12.03
CA LEU A 51 1.23 0.07 11.18
C LEU A 51 0.37 0.97 10.28
N PHE A 52 0.43 2.29 10.46
CA PHE A 52 -0.44 3.25 9.80
C PHE A 52 0.37 4.35 9.12
N CYS A 53 -0.20 4.93 8.07
CA CYS A 53 0.39 6.06 7.36
C CYS A 53 -0.70 7.04 6.91
N LEU A 54 -0.28 8.23 6.50
CA LEU A 54 -1.16 9.22 5.90
C LEU A 54 -1.15 9.11 4.39
N PHE A 55 -2.33 9.19 3.79
CA PHE A 55 -2.54 9.09 2.35
C PHE A 55 -3.32 10.30 1.85
N GLU A 56 -3.04 10.67 0.60
CA GLU A 56 -3.85 11.61 -0.15
C GLU A 56 -4.97 10.85 -0.86
N CYS A 57 -6.18 11.41 -0.78
CA CYS A 57 -7.45 10.79 -1.20
C CYS A 57 -7.91 9.65 -0.28
N ILE A 58 -9.23 9.46 -0.20
CA ILE A 58 -9.86 8.52 0.75
C ILE A 58 -9.97 7.14 0.13
N GLU A 59 -10.76 7.02 -0.94
CA GLU A 59 -11.14 5.72 -1.52
C GLU A 59 -10.10 5.17 -2.51
N ALA A 60 -9.35 6.06 -3.17
CA ALA A 60 -8.29 5.69 -4.10
C ALA A 60 -7.02 6.47 -3.79
N PRO A 61 -6.18 5.98 -2.86
CA PRO A 61 -4.95 6.66 -2.49
C PRO A 61 -4.06 6.93 -3.72
N ILE A 62 -3.73 8.19 -3.96
CA ILE A 62 -2.84 8.58 -5.07
C ILE A 62 -1.38 8.65 -4.61
N ASN A 63 -1.17 8.94 -3.33
CA ASN A 63 0.14 9.13 -2.75
C ASN A 63 0.16 8.73 -1.26
N ARG A 64 1.30 8.19 -0.81
CA ARG A 64 1.61 7.95 0.61
C ARG A 64 2.56 9.04 1.08
N LEU A 65 2.17 9.78 2.11
CA LEU A 65 3.04 10.79 2.72
C LEU A 65 4.06 10.13 3.64
N ARG A 66 5.35 10.35 3.38
CA ARG A 66 6.44 9.93 4.28
C ARG A 66 6.47 10.84 5.50
N ASP A 67 7.01 10.36 6.61
CA ASP A 67 7.05 11.09 7.88
C ASP A 67 7.62 12.52 7.78
N GLN A 68 8.56 12.75 6.86
CA GLN A 68 9.24 14.03 6.62
C GLN A 68 8.56 14.91 5.57
N ASP A 69 7.57 14.40 4.83
CA ASP A 69 6.90 15.17 3.79
C ASP A 69 6.01 16.25 4.45
N ILE A 70 6.01 17.45 3.87
CA ILE A 70 5.14 18.54 4.32
C ILE A 70 3.71 18.22 3.89
N VAL A 71 2.76 18.37 4.80
CA VAL A 71 1.36 18.01 4.52
C VAL A 71 0.71 19.02 3.58
N PRO A 72 0.15 18.60 2.43
CA PRO A 72 -0.63 19.48 1.57
C PRO A 72 -2.00 19.78 2.21
N PHE A 73 -2.24 21.04 2.57
CA PHE A 73 -3.50 21.45 3.23
C PHE A 73 -4.73 21.44 2.32
N THR A 74 -4.55 21.23 1.01
CA THR A 74 -5.60 21.26 0.00
C THR A 74 -6.19 19.89 -0.32
N THR A 75 -5.57 18.80 0.15
CA THR A 75 -5.96 17.43 -0.18
C THR A 75 -6.74 16.78 0.96
N GLY A 76 -7.74 15.97 0.64
CA GLY A 76 -8.40 15.12 1.62
C GLY A 76 -7.44 14.04 2.11
N LEU A 77 -7.02 14.11 3.38
CA LEU A 77 -6.11 13.16 3.99
C LEU A 77 -6.86 11.99 4.62
N THR A 78 -6.25 10.81 4.56
CA THR A 78 -6.69 9.65 5.32
C THR A 78 -5.59 8.99 6.12
N ILE A 79 -5.97 8.39 7.24
CA ILE A 79 -5.14 7.43 7.95
C ILE A 79 -5.58 6.02 7.57
N GLN A 80 -4.65 5.24 7.02
CA GLN A 80 -4.91 3.87 6.59
C GLN A 80 -3.79 2.93 7.02
N LYS A 81 -4.06 1.63 6.94
CA LYS A 81 -3.07 0.58 7.20
C LYS A 81 -1.91 0.68 6.20
N TRP A 82 -0.69 0.67 6.70
CA TRP A 82 0.55 0.58 5.93
C TRP A 82 1.46 -0.50 6.51
N CYS A 83 0.98 -1.74 6.46
CA CYS A 83 1.71 -2.92 6.89
C CYS A 83 1.33 -4.09 6.00
N PHE A 84 2.33 -4.78 5.45
CA PHE A 84 2.13 -5.94 4.57
C PHE A 84 2.50 -7.26 5.24
N GLU A 85 3.03 -7.22 6.47
CA GLU A 85 3.45 -8.38 7.27
C GLU A 85 2.36 -8.76 8.29
N PRO A 86 1.58 -9.85 8.08
CA PRO A 86 0.52 -10.26 9.00
C PRO A 86 0.99 -10.51 10.43
N VAL A 87 2.25 -10.94 10.59
CA VAL A 87 2.87 -11.21 11.90
C VAL A 87 2.90 -9.97 12.79
N LYS A 88 3.10 -8.77 12.21
CA LYS A 88 3.09 -7.51 12.98
C LYS A 88 1.68 -7.16 13.44
N GLU A 89 0.67 -7.41 12.61
CA GLU A 89 -0.74 -7.21 12.98
C GLU A 89 -1.18 -8.17 14.08
N GLU A 90 -0.76 -9.44 14.01
CA GLU A 90 -1.12 -10.45 15.01
C GLU A 90 -0.65 -10.08 16.42
N GLN A 91 0.46 -9.35 16.55
CA GLN A 91 0.93 -8.83 17.86
C GLN A 91 -0.07 -7.85 18.48
N VAL A 92 -0.76 -7.06 17.67
CA VAL A 92 -1.80 -6.12 18.12
C VAL A 92 -3.09 -6.88 18.43
N LEU A 93 -3.49 -7.78 17.54
CA LEU A 93 -4.73 -8.56 17.64
C LEU A 93 -4.72 -9.50 18.86
N SER A 94 -3.59 -10.15 19.14
CA SER A 94 -3.44 -11.10 20.25
C SER A 94 -3.47 -10.45 21.63
N ARG A 95 -2.96 -9.22 21.75
CA ARG A 95 -2.98 -8.47 23.01
C ARG A 95 -4.36 -7.88 23.30
N ASN A 96 -5.09 -7.48 22.25
CA ASN A 96 -6.41 -6.84 22.33
C ASN A 96 -6.47 -5.63 23.30
N VAL A 97 -5.34 -4.93 23.46
CA VAL A 97 -5.21 -3.77 24.36
C VAL A 97 -5.43 -2.45 23.59
N ASP A 98 -5.00 -2.39 22.33
CA ASP A 98 -5.10 -1.19 21.49
C ASP A 98 -6.34 -1.27 20.58
N THR A 99 -7.51 -1.01 21.16
CA THR A 99 -8.79 -1.08 20.46
C THR A 99 -8.88 -0.09 19.30
N ALA A 100 -8.19 1.05 19.39
CA ALA A 100 -8.14 2.06 18.33
C ALA A 100 -7.36 1.56 17.10
N ALA A 101 -6.19 0.94 17.29
CA ALA A 101 -5.45 0.31 16.20
C ALA A 101 -6.26 -0.83 15.56
N ILE A 102 -6.89 -1.68 16.38
CA ILE A 102 -7.74 -2.78 15.91
C ILE A 102 -8.92 -2.25 15.10
N GLN A 103 -9.54 -1.15 15.53
CA GLN A 103 -10.62 -0.50 14.78
C GLN A 103 -10.17 -0.08 13.38
N LEU A 104 -9.00 0.55 13.25
CA LEU A 104 -8.50 0.98 11.94
C LEU A 104 -8.19 -0.20 11.02
N LEU A 105 -7.60 -1.28 11.56
CA LEU A 105 -7.36 -2.51 10.80
C LEU A 105 -8.69 -3.14 10.34
N PHE A 106 -9.69 -3.15 11.21
CA PHE A 106 -11.04 -3.62 10.89
C PHE A 106 -11.70 -2.79 9.77
N LEU A 107 -11.65 -1.46 9.86
CA LEU A 107 -12.22 -0.58 8.84
C LEU A 107 -11.56 -0.80 7.47
N GLN A 108 -10.24 -1.02 7.43
CA GLN A 108 -9.54 -1.39 6.20
C GLN A 108 -10.03 -2.74 5.66
N ALA A 109 -10.06 -3.77 6.49
CA ALA A 109 -10.49 -5.11 6.08
C ALA A 109 -11.94 -5.11 5.58
N GLN A 110 -12.82 -4.34 6.22
CA GLN A 110 -14.21 -4.17 5.82
C GLN A 110 -14.32 -3.46 4.46
N ALA A 111 -13.53 -2.40 4.24
CA ALA A 111 -13.47 -1.71 2.95
C ALA A 111 -12.98 -2.67 1.84
N ASP A 112 -11.93 -3.45 2.11
CA ASP A 112 -11.38 -4.41 1.17
C ASP A 112 -12.40 -5.52 0.79
N VAL A 113 -13.24 -5.98 1.72
CA VAL A 113 -14.35 -6.91 1.43
C VAL A 113 -15.46 -6.22 0.62
N ARG A 114 -15.88 -5.01 1.03
CA ARG A 114 -16.94 -4.24 0.38
C ARG A 114 -16.60 -3.93 -1.08
N GLU A 115 -15.35 -3.61 -1.35
CA GLU A 115 -14.87 -3.25 -2.68
C GLU A 115 -14.42 -4.47 -3.51
N GLY A 116 -14.65 -5.68 -3.02
CA GLY A 116 -14.31 -6.92 -3.73
C GLY A 116 -12.82 -7.09 -3.96
N LYS A 117 -11.96 -6.58 -3.07
CA LYS A 117 -10.55 -7.00 -3.04
C LYS A 117 -10.48 -8.38 -2.38
N LEU A 118 -11.17 -8.53 -1.25
CA LEU A 118 -11.25 -9.79 -0.52
C LEU A 118 -12.53 -10.53 -0.86
N HIS A 119 -12.39 -11.82 -1.16
CA HIS A 119 -13.47 -12.67 -1.64
C HIS A 119 -13.76 -13.81 -0.64
N PRO A 120 -14.45 -13.53 0.48
CA PRO A 120 -14.85 -14.57 1.41
C PRO A 120 -15.86 -15.52 0.77
N ASN A 121 -15.71 -16.82 1.02
CA ASN A 121 -16.72 -17.82 0.66
C ASN A 121 -18.01 -17.64 1.51
N PRO A 122 -19.11 -18.34 1.19
CA PRO A 122 -20.38 -18.16 1.91
C PRO A 122 -20.30 -18.37 3.44
N GLU A 123 -19.52 -19.35 3.90
CA GLU A 123 -19.35 -19.61 5.34
C GLU A 123 -18.56 -18.48 6.02
N GLN A 124 -17.46 -18.05 5.39
CA GLN A 124 -16.64 -16.95 5.89
C GLN A 124 -17.45 -15.64 5.92
N ARG A 125 -18.28 -15.38 4.90
CA ARG A 125 -19.16 -14.21 4.84
C ARG A 125 -20.15 -14.19 6.00
N SER A 126 -20.79 -15.32 6.29
CA SER A 126 -21.69 -15.45 7.45
C SER A 126 -20.99 -15.14 8.78
N LYS A 127 -19.74 -15.57 8.95
CA LYS A 127 -18.94 -15.25 10.16
C LYS A 127 -18.57 -13.77 10.23
N LEU A 128 -18.18 -13.17 9.11
CA LEU A 128 -17.88 -11.74 9.03
C LEU A 128 -19.11 -10.89 9.40
N GLU A 129 -20.30 -11.30 9.00
CA GLU A 129 -21.57 -10.66 9.38
C GLU A 129 -21.85 -10.80 10.89
N GLU A 130 -21.63 -11.99 11.47
CA GLU A 130 -21.75 -12.21 12.92
C GLU A 130 -20.78 -11.33 13.73
N TYR A 131 -19.54 -11.17 13.27
CA TYR A 131 -18.54 -10.33 13.94
C TYR A 131 -18.84 -8.83 13.88
N CYS A 132 -19.75 -8.42 13.00
CA CYS A 132 -20.26 -7.05 12.90
C CYS A 132 -21.52 -6.81 13.73
N ASP A 133 -21.97 -7.77 14.56
CA ASP A 133 -23.13 -7.57 15.45
C ASP A 133 -22.89 -6.35 16.36
N PRO A 134 -23.75 -5.30 16.28
CA PRO A 134 -23.60 -4.09 17.09
C PRO A 134 -23.63 -4.35 18.60
N SER A 135 -24.24 -5.45 19.03
CA SER A 135 -24.35 -5.84 20.44
C SER A 135 -23.04 -6.37 20.99
N PHE A 136 -22.21 -6.97 20.13
CA PHE A 136 -20.93 -7.57 20.52
C PHE A 136 -19.92 -7.55 19.35
N PRO A 137 -19.38 -6.38 18.98
CA PRO A 137 -18.48 -6.26 17.86
C PRO A 137 -17.16 -7.01 18.12
N LEU A 138 -16.78 -7.88 17.18
CA LEU A 138 -15.59 -8.72 17.26
C LEU A 138 -14.57 -8.32 16.18
N HIS A 139 -14.20 -7.05 16.17
CA HIS A 139 -13.29 -6.46 15.17
C HIS A 139 -11.98 -7.24 14.99
N GLY A 140 -11.35 -7.67 16.09
CA GLY A 140 -10.12 -8.47 16.01
C GLY A 140 -10.34 -9.82 15.30
N ARG A 141 -11.47 -10.50 15.54
CA ARG A 141 -11.80 -11.77 14.87
C ARG A 141 -12.14 -11.56 13.40
N TYR A 142 -12.79 -10.46 13.07
CA TYR A 142 -13.03 -10.06 11.69
C TYR A 142 -11.70 -9.91 10.93
N VAL A 143 -10.75 -9.16 11.49
CA VAL A 143 -9.42 -8.98 10.89
C VAL A 143 -8.68 -10.32 10.74
N GLN A 144 -8.69 -11.17 11.78
CA GLN A 144 -8.06 -12.49 11.73
C GLN A 144 -8.67 -13.41 10.65
N LEU A 145 -9.99 -13.35 10.43
CA LEU A 145 -10.62 -14.10 9.35
C LEU A 145 -10.22 -13.54 7.98
N CYS A 146 -10.20 -12.22 7.83
CA CYS A 146 -9.74 -11.57 6.59
C CYS A 146 -8.27 -11.89 6.27
N GLN A 147 -7.40 -12.03 7.27
CA GLN A 147 -6.00 -12.46 7.09
C GLN A 147 -5.85 -13.84 6.43
N THR A 148 -6.90 -14.68 6.46
CA THR A 148 -6.90 -15.99 5.78
C THR A 148 -7.29 -15.92 4.30
N LEU A 149 -7.81 -14.78 3.85
CA LEU A 149 -8.26 -14.59 2.47
C LEU A 149 -7.08 -14.28 1.55
N GLU A 150 -7.17 -14.75 0.31
CA GLU A 150 -6.24 -14.31 -0.74
C GLU A 150 -6.29 -12.78 -0.84
N ASP A 151 -5.13 -12.17 -1.09
CA ASP A 151 -4.97 -10.72 -1.25
C ASP A 151 -5.10 -9.84 0.00
N TYR A 152 -5.20 -10.42 1.19
CA TYR A 152 -5.22 -9.61 2.42
C TYR A 152 -4.00 -8.69 2.56
N SER A 153 -2.81 -9.23 2.32
CA SER A 153 -1.54 -8.48 2.35
C SER A 153 -1.14 -7.88 0.99
N SER A 154 -2.12 -7.60 0.12
CA SER A 154 -1.87 -6.95 -1.16
C SER A 154 -2.31 -5.49 -1.18
N VAL A 155 -1.81 -4.74 -2.16
CA VAL A 155 -2.39 -3.46 -2.58
C VAL A 155 -2.92 -3.61 -3.98
N ARG A 156 -4.16 -3.14 -4.19
CA ARG A 156 -4.86 -3.22 -5.46
C ARG A 156 -4.87 -1.86 -6.14
N PHE A 157 -4.43 -1.82 -7.38
CA PHE A 157 -4.45 -0.67 -8.27
C PHE A 157 -5.42 -0.96 -9.41
N ARG A 158 -6.43 -0.09 -9.57
CA ARG A 158 -7.43 -0.20 -10.63
C ARG A 158 -7.03 0.66 -11.82
N ASP A 159 -7.64 0.36 -12.96
CA ASP A 159 -7.54 1.17 -14.18
C ASP A 159 -6.08 1.43 -14.63
N VAL A 160 -5.21 0.44 -14.42
CA VAL A 160 -3.80 0.52 -14.83
C VAL A 160 -3.71 0.20 -16.32
N ILE A 161 -3.10 1.09 -17.11
CA ILE A 161 -2.99 0.92 -18.56
C ILE A 161 -1.61 0.34 -18.90
N VAL A 162 -1.58 -0.73 -19.69
CA VAL A 162 -0.34 -1.28 -20.24
C VAL A 162 0.11 -0.43 -21.42
N GLU A 163 1.31 0.15 -21.35
CA GLU A 163 1.82 1.10 -22.36
C GLU A 163 2.66 0.46 -23.47
N ARG A 164 2.97 -0.83 -23.32
CA ARG A 164 3.77 -1.58 -24.28
C ARG A 164 3.30 -3.03 -24.34
N ASP A 165 3.27 -3.59 -25.54
CA ASP A 165 3.04 -5.02 -25.72
C ASP A 165 4.03 -5.82 -24.87
N VAL A 166 3.51 -6.70 -24.02
CA VAL A 166 4.31 -7.59 -23.18
C VAL A 166 3.91 -9.04 -23.42
N CYS A 167 4.90 -9.91 -23.52
CA CYS A 167 4.70 -11.34 -23.75
C CYS A 167 5.45 -12.11 -22.66
N LEU A 168 4.74 -12.53 -21.62
CA LEU A 168 5.29 -13.26 -20.49
C LEU A 168 4.56 -14.58 -20.34
N ASP A 169 5.30 -15.68 -20.20
CA ASP A 169 4.78 -17.03 -19.95
C ASP A 169 3.69 -17.47 -20.95
N ASN A 170 3.88 -17.09 -22.23
CA ASN A 170 2.94 -17.29 -23.35
C ASN A 170 1.64 -16.47 -23.28
N LEU A 171 1.47 -15.61 -22.27
CA LEU A 171 0.41 -14.63 -22.22
C LEU A 171 0.88 -13.34 -22.89
N LYS A 172 0.13 -12.91 -23.92
CA LYS A 172 0.34 -11.64 -24.59
C LYS A 172 -0.66 -10.62 -24.04
N VAL A 173 -0.13 -9.51 -23.52
CA VAL A 173 -0.93 -8.39 -23.06
C VAL A 173 -0.65 -7.22 -24.01
N PRO A 174 -1.62 -6.84 -24.86
CA PRO A 174 -1.41 -5.79 -25.83
C PRO A 174 -1.42 -4.41 -25.16
N VAL A 175 -0.72 -3.45 -25.78
CA VAL A 175 -0.75 -2.04 -25.42
C VAL A 175 -2.18 -1.50 -25.38
N GLY A 176 -2.45 -0.61 -24.43
CA GLY A 176 -3.76 -0.01 -24.18
C GLY A 176 -4.71 -0.91 -23.37
N THR A 177 -4.29 -2.13 -23.00
CA THR A 177 -5.09 -3.00 -22.13
C THR A 177 -5.19 -2.38 -20.74
N ILE A 178 -6.42 -2.28 -20.23
CA ILE A 178 -6.70 -1.86 -18.86
C ILE A 178 -6.70 -3.10 -17.97
N VAL A 179 -5.90 -3.07 -16.91
CA VAL A 179 -5.72 -4.19 -15.98
C VAL A 179 -5.94 -3.73 -14.55
N GLU A 180 -6.32 -4.68 -13.70
CA GLU A 180 -6.14 -4.54 -12.26
C GLU A 180 -4.76 -5.10 -11.90
N LEU A 181 -3.97 -4.30 -11.19
CA LEU A 181 -2.67 -4.72 -10.69
C LEU A 181 -2.75 -4.93 -9.18
N ASN A 182 -2.41 -6.13 -8.74
CA ASN A 182 -2.23 -6.43 -7.32
C ASN A 182 -0.74 -6.59 -7.03
N VAL A 183 -0.24 -5.83 -6.06
CA VAL A 183 1.14 -5.94 -5.57
C VAL A 183 1.11 -6.71 -4.25
N THR A 184 1.80 -7.84 -4.20
CA THR A 184 1.78 -8.79 -3.08
C THR A 184 3.20 -9.07 -2.59
N LEU A 185 3.34 -9.74 -1.44
CA LEU A 185 4.65 -10.26 -1.00
C LEU A 185 5.26 -11.28 -1.99
N SER A 186 4.47 -11.94 -2.84
CA SER A 186 4.99 -12.91 -3.82
C SER A 186 5.41 -12.26 -5.14
N GLY A 187 4.84 -11.12 -5.51
CA GLY A 187 5.14 -10.47 -6.77
C GLY A 187 4.11 -9.45 -7.21
N LEU A 188 4.06 -9.25 -8.53
CA LEU A 188 3.00 -8.52 -9.22
C LEU A 188 2.00 -9.51 -9.80
N ARG A 189 0.71 -9.23 -9.66
CA ARG A 189 -0.37 -10.01 -10.29
C ARG A 189 -1.28 -9.10 -11.09
N LEU A 190 -1.27 -9.28 -12.41
CA LEU A 190 -2.11 -8.53 -13.34
C LEU A 190 -3.35 -9.37 -13.65
N VAL A 191 -4.53 -8.80 -13.41
CA VAL A 191 -5.82 -9.41 -13.76
C VAL A 191 -6.32 -8.77 -15.05
N ILE A 192 -6.51 -9.61 -16.08
CA ILE A 192 -6.85 -9.23 -17.45
C ILE A 192 -8.11 -9.99 -17.85
N GLY A 193 -9.27 -9.40 -17.59
CA GLY A 193 -10.55 -10.09 -17.75
C GLY A 193 -10.61 -11.34 -16.85
N THR A 194 -10.65 -12.53 -17.45
CA THR A 194 -10.64 -13.82 -16.73
C THR A 194 -9.24 -14.44 -16.61
N ALA A 195 -8.23 -13.84 -17.22
CA ALA A 195 -6.86 -14.33 -17.18
C ALA A 195 -6.05 -13.57 -16.12
N THR A 196 -5.06 -14.25 -15.56
CA THR A 196 -4.17 -13.69 -14.54
C THR A 196 -2.72 -13.96 -14.93
N LEU A 197 -1.89 -12.92 -14.87
CA LEU A 197 -0.45 -13.01 -15.04
C LEU A 197 0.25 -12.74 -13.72
N SER A 198 1.06 -13.68 -13.25
CA SER A 198 1.80 -13.56 -11.99
C SER A 198 3.29 -13.46 -12.26
N ILE A 199 3.91 -12.38 -11.80
CA ILE A 199 5.34 -12.09 -11.97
C ILE A 199 5.97 -12.06 -10.58
N VAL A 200 6.75 -13.08 -10.24
CA VAL A 200 7.43 -13.15 -8.94
C VAL A 200 8.54 -12.11 -8.83
N TRP A 201 8.80 -11.60 -7.62
CA TRP A 201 9.83 -10.58 -7.39
C TRP A 201 11.23 -10.97 -7.86
N SER A 202 11.59 -12.26 -7.80
CA SER A 202 12.88 -12.77 -8.28
C SER A 202 13.06 -12.66 -9.80
N ARG A 203 11.99 -12.43 -10.56
CA ARG A 203 12.06 -12.13 -12.00
C ARG A 203 12.14 -10.63 -12.29
N ILE A 204 11.91 -9.76 -11.31
CA ILE A 204 11.97 -8.31 -11.51
C ILE A 204 13.41 -7.86 -11.27
N THR A 205 14.03 -7.40 -12.35
CA THR A 205 15.45 -7.03 -12.39
C THR A 205 15.68 -5.56 -12.08
N SER A 206 14.74 -4.70 -12.44
CA SER A 206 14.76 -3.28 -12.11
C SER A 206 13.36 -2.69 -12.21
N TRP A 207 13.18 -1.49 -11.66
CA TRP A 207 12.05 -0.65 -11.99
C TRP A 207 12.50 0.80 -12.22
N THR A 208 11.74 1.52 -13.04
CA THR A 208 12.02 2.91 -13.40
C THR A 208 10.73 3.70 -13.37
N ASN A 209 10.76 4.88 -12.74
CA ASN A 209 9.69 5.87 -12.82
C ASN A 209 9.97 6.74 -14.04
N VAL A 210 9.12 6.65 -15.07
CA VAL A 210 9.39 7.25 -16.39
C VAL A 210 8.41 8.39 -16.63
N LYS A 211 8.89 9.64 -16.66
CA LYS A 211 8.09 10.87 -16.83
C LYS A 211 7.18 11.18 -15.64
N GLU A 212 7.13 12.47 -15.31
CA GLU A 212 6.36 13.12 -14.24
C GLU A 212 5.12 12.33 -13.72
N GLY A 213 5.36 11.44 -12.77
CA GLY A 213 4.40 11.04 -11.74
C GLY A 213 3.28 10.07 -12.10
N ILE A 214 3.17 9.56 -13.34
CA ILE A 214 2.09 8.62 -13.70
C ILE A 214 2.52 7.33 -14.42
N HIS A 215 3.82 7.12 -14.67
CA HIS A 215 4.28 5.90 -15.33
C HIS A 215 5.35 5.15 -14.55
N ILE A 216 5.22 3.83 -14.52
CA ILE A 216 6.20 2.93 -13.91
C ILE A 216 6.51 1.81 -14.89
N GLN A 217 7.79 1.47 -14.99
CA GLN A 217 8.27 0.36 -15.80
C GLN A 217 8.96 -0.66 -14.91
N TYR A 218 8.64 -1.93 -15.09
CA TYR A 218 9.35 -3.05 -14.48
C TYR A 218 10.07 -3.85 -15.57
N GLU A 219 11.37 -4.08 -15.40
CA GLU A 219 12.11 -4.98 -16.27
C GLU A 219 12.01 -6.41 -15.72
N VAL A 220 11.42 -7.30 -16.52
CA VAL A 220 11.07 -8.67 -16.14
C VAL A 220 11.95 -9.66 -16.89
N TYR A 221 12.69 -10.47 -16.15
CA TYR A 221 13.50 -11.56 -16.66
C TYR A 221 12.68 -12.84 -16.84
N SER A 222 12.86 -13.48 -17.98
CA SER A 222 12.25 -14.77 -18.33
C SER A 222 13.31 -15.86 -18.29
N PRO A 223 13.34 -16.73 -17.27
CA PRO A 223 14.39 -17.73 -17.10
C PRO A 223 14.46 -18.74 -18.26
N ASP A 224 13.30 -19.11 -18.82
CA ASP A 224 13.20 -20.13 -19.86
C ASP A 224 13.83 -19.68 -21.19
N THR A 225 13.75 -18.38 -21.50
CA THR A 225 14.26 -17.78 -22.74
C THR A 225 15.57 -17.02 -22.54
N GLY A 226 15.93 -16.70 -21.28
CA GLY A 226 17.01 -15.78 -20.95
C GLY A 226 16.75 -14.33 -21.40
N SER A 227 15.52 -14.00 -21.80
CA SER A 227 15.16 -12.67 -22.30
C SER A 227 14.75 -11.73 -21.15
N ARG A 228 14.75 -10.43 -21.46
CA ARG A 228 14.17 -9.40 -20.62
C ARG A 228 13.06 -8.69 -21.38
N ASP A 229 11.93 -8.51 -20.73
CA ASP A 229 10.77 -7.80 -21.24
C ASP A 229 10.46 -6.61 -20.33
N ILE A 230 9.80 -5.59 -20.88
CA ILE A 230 9.43 -4.38 -20.12
C ILE A 230 7.93 -4.37 -19.91
N LEU A 231 7.51 -4.46 -18.66
CA LEU A 231 6.15 -4.16 -18.25
C LEU A 231 6.04 -2.66 -17.97
N ALA A 232 5.53 -1.91 -18.95
CA ALA A 232 5.30 -0.47 -18.82
C ALA A 232 3.84 -0.19 -18.46
N LEU A 233 3.62 0.55 -17.38
CA LEU A 233 2.32 0.80 -16.77
C LEU A 233 2.08 2.30 -16.59
N GLN A 234 0.87 2.75 -16.92
CA GLN A 234 0.39 4.11 -16.66
C GLN A 234 -0.76 4.07 -15.64
N THR A 235 -0.68 4.90 -14.60
CA THR A 235 -1.74 5.09 -13.62
C THR A 235 -1.55 6.40 -12.86
N ILE A 236 -2.65 7.06 -12.48
CA ILE A 236 -2.61 8.23 -11.59
C ILE A 236 -2.08 7.89 -10.19
N GLN A 237 -2.08 6.61 -9.81
CA GLN A 237 -1.60 6.10 -8.54
C GLN A 237 -0.12 5.67 -8.61
N ALA A 238 0.64 6.08 -9.63
CA ALA A 238 2.02 5.66 -9.78
C ALA A 238 2.89 5.98 -8.54
N PRO A 239 2.79 7.16 -7.88
CA PRO A 239 3.55 7.43 -6.66
C PRO A 239 3.23 6.43 -5.55
N TYR A 240 1.95 6.09 -5.40
CA TYR A 240 1.48 5.08 -4.46
C TYR A 240 1.98 3.67 -4.82
N LEU A 241 1.90 3.27 -6.10
CA LEU A 241 2.42 2.00 -6.61
C LEU A 241 3.91 1.85 -6.33
N LEU A 242 4.67 2.92 -6.53
CA LEU A 242 6.09 2.93 -6.25
C LEU A 242 6.37 2.75 -4.75
N ALA A 243 5.68 3.53 -3.90
CA ALA A 243 5.81 3.41 -2.45
C ALA A 243 5.50 2.00 -1.97
N THR A 244 4.45 1.37 -2.50
CA THR A 244 4.09 -0.03 -2.19
C THR A 244 5.16 -1.01 -2.62
N THR A 245 5.66 -0.87 -3.85
CA THR A 245 6.74 -1.72 -4.39
C THR A 245 7.97 -1.67 -3.48
N MET A 246 8.39 -0.47 -3.09
CA MET A 246 9.54 -0.28 -2.21
C MET A 246 9.33 -0.91 -0.82
N GLU A 247 8.14 -0.75 -0.24
CA GLU A 247 7.84 -1.31 1.09
C GLU A 247 7.85 -2.84 1.07
N ILE A 248 7.27 -3.46 0.04
CA ILE A 248 7.26 -4.92 -0.11
C ILE A 248 8.67 -5.47 -0.31
N ILE A 249 9.47 -4.84 -1.16
CA ILE A 249 10.87 -5.24 -1.36
C ILE A 249 11.65 -5.14 -0.03
N ALA A 250 11.47 -4.05 0.72
CA ALA A 250 12.12 -3.87 2.01
C ALA A 250 11.69 -4.94 3.04
N ALA A 251 10.40 -5.32 3.06
CA ALA A 251 9.91 -6.39 3.92
C ALA A 251 10.54 -7.75 3.56
N LEU A 252 10.59 -8.10 2.27
CA LEU A 252 11.18 -9.36 1.80
C LEU A 252 12.68 -9.47 2.12
N GLN A 253 13.41 -8.35 2.02
CA GLN A 253 14.83 -8.28 2.36
C GLN A 253 15.09 -8.41 3.87
N LYS A 254 14.11 -8.12 4.71
CA LYS A 254 14.22 -8.32 6.16
C LYS A 254 14.00 -9.77 6.56
N GLU A 255 13.13 -10.50 5.84
CA GLU A 255 12.83 -11.92 6.11
C GLU A 255 13.93 -12.86 5.62
N GLN A 256 14.53 -12.55 4.47
CA GLN A 256 15.65 -13.31 3.93
C GLN A 256 16.94 -12.70 4.47
N CYS A 257 17.78 -13.45 5.21
CA CYS A 257 19.17 -13.05 5.52
C CYS A 257 20.05 -12.97 4.24
N GLY A 258 19.53 -12.44 3.14
CA GLY A 258 20.20 -12.18 1.87
C GLY A 258 20.83 -10.79 1.83
N PRO A 259 21.48 -10.42 0.71
CA PRO A 259 22.12 -9.11 0.58
C PRO A 259 21.10 -7.99 0.84
N ALA A 260 21.43 -7.13 1.80
CA ALA A 260 20.55 -6.08 2.28
C ALA A 260 20.18 -5.08 1.18
N PHE A 261 19.00 -4.47 1.33
CA PHE A 261 18.70 -3.17 0.72
C PHE A 261 19.83 -2.22 1.09
N HIS A 262 20.63 -1.80 0.11
CA HIS A 262 21.43 -0.61 0.30
C HIS A 262 20.67 0.52 -0.38
N THR A 263 20.23 1.49 0.41
CA THR A 263 19.68 2.77 -0.08
C THR A 263 20.56 3.45 -1.12
N SER A 264 21.83 3.03 -1.25
CA SER A 264 22.76 3.40 -2.32
C SER A 264 22.42 2.87 -3.72
N GLN A 265 21.43 1.97 -3.86
CA GLN A 265 20.98 1.39 -5.15
C GLN A 265 19.71 2.04 -5.70
N VAL A 266 19.13 2.96 -4.92
CA VAL A 266 18.02 3.78 -5.35
C VAL A 266 18.61 5.08 -5.89
N HIS A 267 18.53 5.26 -7.19
CA HIS A 267 19.00 6.47 -7.83
C HIS A 267 17.98 7.59 -7.62
N ARG A 268 18.50 8.75 -7.19
CA ARG A 268 17.72 9.95 -6.94
C ARG A 268 18.22 11.08 -7.82
N GLU A 269 17.30 11.90 -8.29
CA GLU A 269 17.65 13.21 -8.85
C GLU A 269 18.04 14.19 -7.73
N GLU A 270 18.63 15.33 -8.09
CA GLU A 270 19.10 16.36 -7.15
C GLU A 270 17.98 16.87 -6.20
N GLU A 271 16.72 16.76 -6.62
CA GLU A 271 15.52 17.14 -5.86
C GLU A 271 15.02 16.04 -4.91
N GLY A 272 15.69 14.88 -4.85
CA GLY A 272 15.33 13.76 -3.99
C GLY A 272 14.25 12.83 -4.55
N THR A 273 13.76 13.10 -5.76
CA THR A 273 12.86 12.23 -6.52
C THR A 273 13.56 10.92 -6.86
N ILE A 274 12.90 9.80 -6.55
CA ILE A 274 13.43 8.48 -6.84
C ILE A 274 13.07 8.11 -8.28
N THR A 275 14.08 7.80 -9.09
CA THR A 275 13.90 7.56 -10.53
C THR A 275 14.09 6.10 -10.92
N HIS A 276 14.97 5.37 -10.23
CA HIS A 276 15.37 4.03 -10.66
C HIS A 276 15.88 3.16 -9.51
N TRP A 277 15.70 1.85 -9.66
CA TRP A 277 16.24 0.80 -8.78
C TRP A 277 16.71 -0.41 -9.59
N ASP A 278 17.87 -0.94 -9.21
CA ASP A 278 18.43 -2.18 -9.74
C ASP A 278 18.44 -3.31 -8.70
N ASN A 279 18.10 -4.51 -9.13
CA ASN A 279 18.16 -5.71 -8.32
C ASN A 279 19.58 -6.28 -8.26
N VAL A 280 20.15 -6.33 -7.05
CA VAL A 280 21.50 -6.87 -6.77
C VAL A 280 21.74 -8.28 -7.24
N LEU A 281 20.69 -9.11 -7.32
CA LEU A 281 20.81 -10.49 -7.81
C LEU A 281 21.25 -10.55 -9.27
N PHE A 282 21.12 -9.43 -10.00
CA PHE A 282 21.42 -9.30 -11.41
C PHE A 282 22.60 -8.35 -11.70
N GLN A 283 23.22 -7.76 -10.67
CA GLN A 283 24.43 -6.97 -10.81
C GLN A 283 25.66 -7.91 -10.86
N LYS A 284 26.39 -7.88 -11.97
CA LYS A 284 27.66 -8.61 -12.17
C LYS A 284 28.85 -7.68 -12.07
#